data_AF-A0A023W1L1-F1
#
_entry.id   AF-A0A023W1L1-F1
#
_cell.length_a   1.000
_cell.length_b   1.000
_cell.length_c   1.000
_cell.angle_alpha   90.00
_cell.angle_beta   90.00
_cell.angle_gamma   90.00
#
_symmetry.space_group_name_H-M   'P 1'
#
loop_
_entity.id
_entity.type
_entity.pdbx_description
1 polymer ?
#
loop_
_entity_poly.entity_id
_entity_poly.type
_entity_poly.pdbx_seq_one_letter_code
_entity_poly.pdbx_strand_id
1 'polypeptide(L)'
;EHALLAYTLGVKQLIVAVNKMDTTKWSEDRFNEIVKEVSNFIKKVGYNPKTVPFVPISGFNGDNMIDVSSNCPWYKGWEKEILTKVSGKTLLEAI
;
A
#
# COMPACT_ATOMS: atom_id res chain seq x y z
N GLU A 1 -2.06 -1.27 -16.19
CA GLU A 1 -3.31 -1.47 -16.94
C GLU A 1 -4.53 -1.64 -16.02
N HIS A 2 -4.55 -2.60 -15.09
CA HIS A 2 -5.70 -2.84 -14.20
C HIS A 2 -6.21 -1.60 -13.43
N ALA A 3 -5.31 -0.75 -12.92
CA ALA A 3 -5.72 0.48 -12.23
C ALA A 3 -6.50 1.44 -13.14
N LEU A 4 -6.13 1.52 -14.43
CA LEU A 4 -6.85 2.35 -15.39
C LEU A 4 -8.27 1.82 -15.62
N LEU A 5 -8.40 0.51 -15.86
CA LEU A 5 -9.69 -0.14 -16.03
C LEU A 5 -10.59 0.02 -14.80
N ALA A 6 -10.05 -0.18 -13.59
CA ALA A 6 -10.79 0.03 -12.35
C ALA A 6 -11.30 1.46 -12.23
N TYR A 7 -10.47 2.46 -12.58
CA TYR A 7 -10.84 3.86 -12.53
C TYR A 7 -11.93 4.22 -13.53
N THR A 8 -11.85 3.71 -14.77
CA THR A 8 -12.87 3.96 -15.80
C THR A 8 -14.22 3.32 -15.46
N LEU A 9 -14.20 2.20 -14.73
CA LEU A 9 -15.41 1.54 -14.21
C LEU A 9 -15.98 2.22 -12.94
N GLY A 10 -15.38 3.32 -12.49
CA GLY A 10 -15.87 4.10 -11.35
C GLY A 10 -15.36 3.66 -9.98
N VAL A 11 -14.40 2.72 -9.90
CA VAL A 11 -13.79 2.32 -8.63
C VAL A 11 -12.81 3.40 -8.18
N LYS A 12 -13.23 4.23 -7.21
CA LYS A 12 -12.45 5.37 -6.69
C LYS A 12 -11.60 5.04 -5.46
N GLN A 13 -11.88 3.95 -4.77
CA GLN A 13 -11.10 3.48 -3.63
C GLN A 13 -10.05 2.47 -4.10
N LEU A 14 -8.81 2.63 -3.64
CA LEU A 14 -7.68 1.79 -4.01
C LEU A 14 -6.80 1.56 -2.78
N ILE A 15 -6.33 0.34 -2.62
CA ILE A 15 -5.33 -0.07 -1.62
C ILE A 15 -4.18 -0.70 -2.41
N VAL A 16 -2.94 -0.36 -2.05
CA VAL A 16 -1.75 -0.95 -2.68
C VAL A 16 -1.03 -1.82 -1.65
N ALA A 17 -1.12 -3.14 -1.84
CA ALA A 17 -0.32 -4.10 -1.09
C ALA A 17 1.00 -4.38 -1.84
N VAL A 18 2.12 -3.99 -1.25
CA VAL A 18 3.47 -4.28 -1.78
C VAL A 18 3.88 -5.65 -1.29
N ASN A 19 3.64 -6.67 -2.12
CA ASN A 19 3.83 -8.07 -1.76
C ASN A 19 5.27 -8.56 -1.99
N LYS A 20 5.59 -9.73 -1.40
CA LYS A 20 6.89 -10.42 -1.47
C LYS A 20 8.04 -9.63 -0.83
N MET A 21 7.76 -8.81 0.19
CA MET A 21 8.80 -8.04 0.88
C MET A 21 9.85 -8.90 1.60
N ASP A 22 9.52 -10.16 1.90
CA ASP A 22 10.47 -11.17 2.38
C ASP A 22 11.60 -11.43 1.37
N THR A 23 11.31 -11.40 0.06
CA THR A 23 12.32 -11.61 -1.00
C THR A 23 13.30 -10.45 -1.15
N THR A 24 12.93 -9.26 -0.65
CA THR A 24 13.78 -8.05 -0.65
C THR A 24 14.39 -7.79 0.72
N LYS A 25 14.36 -8.79 1.62
CA LYS A 25 14.84 -8.71 3.01
C LYS A 25 14.24 -7.52 3.76
N TRP A 26 12.98 -7.20 3.48
CA TRP A 26 12.26 -6.10 4.11
C TRP A 26 12.97 -4.74 3.98
N SER A 27 13.60 -4.48 2.84
CA SER A 27 14.29 -3.20 2.57
C SER A 27 13.31 -2.02 2.52
N GLU A 28 13.54 -1.04 3.39
CA GLU A 28 12.80 0.23 3.43
C GLU A 28 13.00 1.03 2.13
N ASP A 29 14.24 1.12 1.64
CA ASP A 29 14.55 1.85 0.40
C ASP A 29 13.79 1.26 -0.79
N ARG A 30 13.74 -0.07 -0.90
CA ARG A 30 13.00 -0.74 -1.97
C ARG A 30 11.50 -0.49 -1.87
N PHE A 31 10.95 -0.51 -0.66
CA PHE A 31 9.55 -0.17 -0.45
C PHE A 31 9.26 1.28 -0.86
N ASN A 32 10.09 2.23 -0.41
CA ASN A 32 9.92 3.66 -0.71
C ASN A 32 10.05 3.97 -2.21
N GLU A 33 10.95 3.28 -2.92
CA GLU A 33 11.06 3.35 -4.37
C GLU A 33 9.75 2.90 -5.05
N ILE A 34 9.22 1.73 -4.66
CA ILE A 34 7.96 1.20 -5.19
C ILE A 34 6.80 2.16 -4.89
N VAL A 35 6.70 2.67 -3.66
CA VAL A 35 5.67 3.63 -3.27
C VAL A 35 5.72 4.87 -4.16
N LYS A 36 6.93 5.41 -4.41
CA LYS A 36 7.11 6.58 -5.27
C LYS A 36 6.68 6.31 -6.71
N GLU A 37 7.12 5.20 -7.30
CA GLU A 37 6.78 4.85 -8.69
C GLU A 37 5.28 4.59 -8.86
N VAL A 38 4.69 3.81 -7.96
CA VAL A 38 3.26 3.49 -7.99
C VAL A 38 2.42 4.74 -7.71
N SER A 39 2.81 5.60 -6.77
CA SER A 39 2.14 6.88 -6.52
C SER A 39 2.10 7.77 -7.76
N ASN A 40 3.21 7.85 -8.50
CA ASN A 40 3.27 8.59 -9.76
C ASN A 40 2.37 7.95 -10.83
N PHE A 41 2.34 6.62 -10.89
CA PHE A 41 1.50 5.88 -11.83
C PHE A 41 0.01 6.09 -11.55
N ILE A 42 -0.47 5.88 -10.32
CA ILE A 42 -1.89 6.02 -9.97
C ILE A 42 -2.36 7.47 -10.06
N LYS A 43 -1.47 8.44 -9.83
CA LYS A 43 -1.75 9.87 -10.07
C LYS A 43 -2.03 10.16 -11.55
N LYS A 44 -1.26 9.56 -12.47
CA LYS A 44 -1.52 9.66 -13.92
C LYS A 44 -2.82 8.99 -14.34
N VAL A 45 -3.21 7.90 -13.65
CA VAL A 45 -4.49 7.21 -13.88
C VAL A 45 -5.68 8.07 -13.41
N GLY A 46 -5.50 8.90 -12.39
CA GLY A 46 -6.52 9.81 -11.86
C GLY A 46 -6.91 9.57 -10.40
N TYR A 47 -6.23 8.66 -9.69
CA TYR A 47 -6.36 8.51 -8.24
C TYR A 47 -5.59 9.60 -7.51
N ASN A 48 -6.03 9.95 -6.29
CA ASN A 48 -5.26 10.79 -5.38
C ASN A 48 -4.34 9.89 -4.53
N PRO A 49 -3.01 9.96 -4.65
CA PRO A 49 -2.12 9.10 -3.87
C PRO A 49 -2.27 9.24 -2.35
N LYS A 50 -2.72 10.41 -1.86
CA LYS A 50 -2.93 10.64 -0.42
C LYS A 50 -4.10 9.85 0.16
N THR A 51 -5.03 9.39 -0.67
CA THR A 51 -6.18 8.58 -0.22
C THR A 51 -5.89 7.08 -0.30
N VAL A 52 -4.70 6.68 -0.77
CA VAL A 52 -4.34 5.30 -1.07
C VAL A 52 -3.33 4.80 -0.06
N PRO A 53 -3.69 3.83 0.81
CA PRO A 53 -2.73 3.22 1.73
C PRO A 53 -1.78 2.28 0.96
N PHE A 54 -0.51 2.32 1.37
CA PHE A 54 0.54 1.43 0.89
C PHE A 54 1.00 0.52 2.03
N VAL A 55 0.80 -0.79 1.88
CA VAL A 55 1.06 -1.77 2.93
C VAL A 55 2.15 -2.74 2.47
N PRO A 56 3.33 -2.80 3.11
CA PRO A 56 4.32 -3.84 2.82
C PRO A 56 3.86 -5.16 3.42
N ILE A 57 3.67 -6.19 2.60
CA ILE A 57 3.17 -7.49 3.05
C ILE A 57 4.06 -8.64 2.55
N SER A 58 3.91 -9.80 3.20
CA SER A 58 4.23 -11.09 2.60
C SER A 58 2.99 -11.97 2.65
N GLY A 59 2.34 -12.17 1.50
CA GLY A 59 1.17 -13.06 1.43
C GLY A 59 1.49 -14.52 1.69
N PHE A 60 2.77 -14.93 1.57
CA PHE A 60 3.21 -16.30 1.83
C PHE A 60 3.44 -16.55 3.33
N ASN A 61 4.11 -15.61 4.01
CA ASN A 61 4.42 -15.72 5.45
C ASN A 61 3.34 -15.12 6.36
N GLY A 62 2.39 -14.37 5.81
CA GLY A 62 1.30 -13.71 6.55
C GLY A 62 1.65 -12.32 7.11
N ASP A 63 2.86 -11.82 6.89
CA ASP A 63 3.32 -10.54 7.43
C ASP A 63 2.45 -9.35 6.99
N ASN A 64 1.99 -8.55 7.97
CA ASN A 64 1.12 -7.38 7.80
C ASN A 64 -0.21 -7.68 7.08
N MET A 65 -0.62 -8.94 6.96
CA MET A 65 -1.92 -9.30 6.41
C MET A 65 -3.04 -9.03 7.42
N ILE A 66 -2.94 -9.67 8.59
CA ILE A 66 -3.89 -9.57 9.70
C ILE A 66 -3.17 -8.98 10.92
N ASP A 67 -2.01 -9.55 11.25
CA ASP A 67 -1.17 -9.13 12.36
C ASP A 67 0.05 -8.32 11.88
N VAL A 68 0.55 -7.45 12.75
CA VAL A 68 1.72 -6.61 12.48
C VAL A 68 2.99 -7.47 12.46
N SER A 69 3.79 -7.31 11.40
CA SER A 69 5.07 -7.99 11.26
C SER A 69 6.17 -7.35 12.12
N SER A 70 7.00 -8.18 12.73
CA SER A 70 8.26 -7.75 13.37
C SER A 70 9.42 -7.58 12.38
N ASN A 71 9.27 -8.02 11.13
CA ASN A 71 10.34 -8.03 10.13
C ASN A 71 10.63 -6.65 9.51
N CYS A 72 9.70 -5.70 9.65
CA CYS A 72 9.84 -4.33 9.14
C CYS A 72 9.64 -3.27 10.24
N PRO A 73 10.57 -3.14 11.21
CA PRO A 73 10.44 -2.20 12.32
C PRO A 73 10.45 -0.72 11.89
N TRP A 74 10.97 -0.44 10.70
CA TRP A 74 10.96 0.89 10.07
C TRP A 74 9.54 1.31 9.67
N TYR A 75 8.68 0.37 9.29
CA TYR A 75 7.32 0.66 8.85
C TYR A 75 6.44 1.08 10.02
N LYS A 76 5.99 2.34 10.02
CA LYS A 76 5.17 2.92 11.09
C LYS A 76 3.66 2.76 10.87
N GLY A 77 3.28 2.29 9.69
CA GLY A 77 1.90 2.21 9.27
C GLY A 77 1.64 3.03 8.01
N TRP A 78 0.50 2.79 7.39
CA TRP A 78 -0.04 3.58 6.31
C TRP A 78 -0.93 4.68 6.87
N GLU A 79 -1.08 5.75 6.10
CA GLU A 79 -2.02 6.83 6.38
C GLU A 79 -2.80 7.12 5.10
N LYS A 80 -4.11 7.36 5.22
CA LYS A 80 -4.95 7.83 4.11
C LYS A 80 -5.76 9.04 4.55
N GLU A 81 -5.77 10.06 3.71
CA GLU A 81 -6.53 11.30 3.89
C GLU A 81 -7.83 11.22 3.09
N ILE A 82 -8.96 11.08 3.78
CA ILE A 82 -10.30 11.19 3.20
C ILE A 82 -10.97 12.44 3.75
N LEU A 83 -12.13 12.33 4.41
CA LEU A 83 -12.72 13.42 5.20
C LEU A 83 -11.95 13.64 6.52
N THR A 84 -11.37 12.58 7.05
CA THR A 84 -10.51 12.56 8.21
C THR A 84 -9.23 11.77 7.89
N LYS A 85 -8.18 12.00 8.66
CA LYS A 85 -6.95 11.23 8.56
C LYS A 85 -7.16 9.87 9.25
N VAL A 86 -7.01 8.79 8.50
CA VAL A 86 -7.09 7.42 9.03
C VAL A 86 -5.72 6.77 8.89
N SER A 87 -5.29 6.04 9.91
CA SER A 87 -4.04 5.30 9.91
C SER A 87 -4.25 3.85 10.33
N GLY A 88 -3.33 2.99 9.92
CA GLY A 88 -3.30 1.57 10.28
C GLY A 88 -1.96 0.96 9.92
N LYS A 89 -1.77 -0.32 10.21
CA LYS A 89 -0.54 -1.06 9.96
C LYS A 89 -0.77 -2.23 9.02
N THR A 90 -1.86 -2.96 9.16
CA THR A 90 -2.09 -4.21 8.42
C THR A 90 -2.97 -3.99 7.20
N LEU A 91 -3.01 -5.00 6.32
CA LEU A 91 -3.87 -4.99 5.15
C LEU A 91 -5.33 -5.12 5.53
N LEU A 92 -5.65 -5.91 6.57
CA LEU A 92 -7.01 -6.02 7.11
C LEU A 92 -7.56 -4.67 7.57
N GLU A 93 -6.74 -3.85 8.23
CA GLU A 93 -7.14 -2.50 8.66
C GLU A 93 -7.35 -1.54 7.48
N ALA A 94 -6.75 -1.81 6.32
CA ALA A 94 -6.83 -0.95 5.15
C ALA A 94 -8.13 -1.13 4.35
N ILE A 95 -8.69 -2.35 4.38
CA ILE A 95 -9.94 -2.79 3.73
C ILE A 95 -11.15 -2.12 4.40
#